data_AF-A0A6L5ZIU9-F1
#
_entry.id   AF-A0A6L5ZIU9-F1
#
_cell.length_a   1.000
_cell.length_b   1.000
_cell.length_c   1.000
_cell.angle_alpha   90.00
_cell.angle_beta   90.00
_cell.angle_gamma   90.00
#
_symmetry.space_group_name_H-M   'P 1'
#
loop_
_entity.id
_entity.type
_entity.pdbx_description
1 polymer ?
#
loop_
_entity_poly.entity_id
_entity_poly.type
_entity_poly.pdbx_seq_one_letter_code
_entity_poly.pdbx_strand_id
1 'polypeptide(L)'
;MKSWQCDPVPVLPGPELPGNGLPLRLFDTATREIRPTAPGKTATMYVCGITPYDATHMGHAATYVAFDVLQRIWRDSGHDVKYVQN
;
A
#
# COMPACT_ATOMS: atom_id res chain seq x y z
N MET A 1 15.21 13.84 -2.91
CA MET A 1 13.99 14.64 -3.11
C MET A 1 13.17 14.59 -1.83
N LYS A 2 12.45 15.65 -1.46
CA LYS A 2 11.59 15.64 -0.26
C LYS A 2 10.19 15.12 -0.65
N SER A 3 9.66 14.19 0.15
CA SER A 3 8.25 13.78 0.07
C SER A 3 7.38 14.75 0.89
N TRP A 4 6.07 14.50 0.90
CA TRP A 4 5.11 15.22 1.75
C TRP A 4 5.11 14.69 3.19
N GLN A 5 4.45 15.43 4.09
CA GLN A 5 4.26 15.04 5.49
C GLN A 5 3.29 13.87 5.60
N CYS A 6 3.58 12.93 6.51
CA CYS A 6 2.68 11.83 6.85
C CYS A 6 2.01 12.15 8.17
N ASP A 7 0.68 12.18 8.19
CA ASP A 7 -0.06 12.27 9.45
C ASP A 7 0.06 10.97 10.24
N PRO A 8 0.00 11.02 11.59
CA PRO A 8 -0.03 9.83 12.42
C PRO A 8 -1.23 8.94 12.06
N VAL A 9 -0.98 7.66 11.78
CA VAL A 9 -2.03 6.67 11.54
C VAL A 9 -2.40 6.05 12.90
N PRO A 10 -3.68 6.03 13.29
CA PRO A 10 -4.09 5.40 14.53
C PRO A 10 -3.82 3.89 14.46
N VAL A 11 -3.32 3.34 15.56
CA VAL A 11 -3.24 1.89 15.74
C VAL A 11 -4.64 1.42 16.13
N LEU A 12 -5.23 0.53 15.34
CA LEU A 12 -6.50 -0.07 15.68
C LEU A 12 -6.27 -1.11 16.80
N PRO A 13 -7.13 -1.17 17.83
CA PRO A 13 -7.03 -2.20 18.85
C PRO A 13 -7.15 -3.59 18.18
N GLY A 14 -6.16 -4.45 18.42
CA GLY A 14 -6.18 -5.85 17.97
C GLY A 14 -7.30 -6.68 18.63
N PRO A 15 -7.51 -7.92 18.16
CA PRO A 15 -8.72 -8.29 17.45
C PRO A 15 -9.98 -8.30 18.35
N GLU A 16 -10.81 -7.26 18.28
CA GLU A 16 -12.24 -7.41 18.63
C GLU A 16 -13.02 -8.09 17.49
N LEU A 17 -12.41 -8.23 16.32
CA LEU A 17 -12.95 -8.97 15.16
C LEU A 17 -12.21 -10.31 15.02
N PRO A 18 -12.92 -11.46 15.01
CA PRO A 18 -12.29 -12.77 14.85
C PRO A 18 -11.63 -12.91 13.47
N GLY A 19 -10.29 -12.97 13.47
CA GLY A 19 -9.48 -13.28 12.29
C GLY A 19 -8.05 -12.77 12.45
N ASN A 20 -7.07 -13.68 12.44
CA ASN A 20 -5.71 -13.28 12.06
C ASN A 20 -5.83 -12.75 10.63
N GLY A 21 -5.48 -11.48 10.39
CA GLY A 21 -5.61 -10.85 9.07
C GLY A 21 -5.05 -11.78 8.01
N LEU A 22 -5.93 -12.31 7.14
CA LEU A 22 -5.50 -13.20 6.07
C LEU A 22 -4.47 -12.45 5.21
N PRO A 23 -3.47 -13.16 4.65
CA PRO A 23 -2.49 -12.52 3.79
C PRO A 23 -3.20 -11.72 2.70
N LEU A 24 -2.91 -10.42 2.60
CA LEU A 24 -3.50 -9.54 1.58
C LEU A 24 -3.35 -10.20 0.22
N ARG A 25 -4.45 -10.38 -0.52
CA ARG A 25 -4.42 -10.96 -1.86
C ARG A 25 -4.56 -9.87 -2.92
N LEU A 26 -3.72 -9.92 -3.95
CA LEU A 26 -3.70 -8.97 -5.06
C LEU A 26 -3.86 -9.70 -6.38
N PHE A 27 -4.40 -9.01 -7.38
CA PHE A 27 -4.42 -9.50 -8.75
C PHE A 27 -3.03 -9.30 -9.39
N ASP A 28 -2.36 -10.42 -9.68
CA ASP A 28 -1.10 -10.43 -10.42
C ASP A 28 -1.41 -10.38 -11.91
N THR A 29 -1.04 -9.27 -12.56
CA THR A 29 -1.30 -9.08 -14.00
C THR A 29 -0.49 -10.02 -14.89
N ALA A 30 0.70 -10.47 -14.46
CA ALA A 30 1.53 -11.38 -15.23
C ALA A 30 0.92 -12.79 -15.31
N THR A 31 0.31 -13.25 -14.22
CA THR A 31 -0.33 -14.57 -14.16
C THR A 31 -1.85 -14.52 -14.33
N ARG A 32 -2.45 -13.33 -14.28
CA ARG A 32 -3.90 -13.07 -14.33
C ARG A 32 -4.69 -13.80 -13.23
N GLU A 33 -4.12 -13.86 -12.03
CA GLU A 33 -4.71 -14.57 -10.90
C GLU A 33 -4.66 -13.72 -9.63
N ILE A 34 -5.62 -13.96 -8.72
CA ILE A 34 -5.58 -13.38 -7.39
C ILE A 34 -4.72 -14.26 -6.49
N ARG A 35 -3.60 -13.74 -6.01
CA ARG A 35 -2.62 -14.48 -5.21
C ARG A 35 -2.33 -13.76 -3.90
N PRO A 36 -2.04 -14.50 -2.81
CA PRO A 36 -1.61 -13.87 -1.56
C PRO A 36 -0.27 -13.16 -1.76
N THR A 37 -0.15 -11.98 -1.17
CA THR A 37 1.15 -11.35 -0.94
C THR A 37 1.86 -12.11 0.18
N ALA A 38 3.17 -12.27 0.06
CA ALA A 38 4.00 -12.92 1.06
C ALA A 38 5.20 -12.02 1.43
N PRO A 39 4.95 -10.80 1.94
CA PRO A 39 6.03 -9.94 2.40
C PRO A 39 6.71 -10.57 3.63
N GLY A 40 8.02 -10.32 3.76
CA GLY A 40 8.73 -10.62 5.01
C GLY A 40 8.37 -9.62 6.12
N LYS A 41 9.25 -9.45 7.09
CA LYS A 41 9.09 -8.39 8.13
C LYS A 41 8.91 -7.00 7.49
N THR A 42 9.67 -6.72 6.43
CA THR A 42 9.53 -5.49 5.64
C THR A 42 8.91 -5.80 4.29
N ALA A 43 7.71 -5.28 4.05
CA ALA A 43 7.07 -5.29 2.75
C ALA A 43 7.66 -4.19 1.85
N THR A 44 8.00 -4.53 0.61
CA THR A 44 8.57 -3.59 -0.36
C THR A 44 7.58 -3.32 -1.48
N MET A 45 7.39 -2.04 -1.84
CA MET A 45 6.51 -1.64 -2.93
C MET A 45 7.15 -0.51 -3.75
N TYR A 46 7.05 -0.62 -5.06
CA TYR A 46 7.38 0.43 -6.01
C TYR A 46 6.11 0.81 -6.79
N VAL A 47 5.84 2.11 -6.90
CA VAL A 47 4.77 2.64 -7.74
C VAL A 47 5.36 3.74 -8.61
N CYS A 48 5.08 3.70 -9.92
CA CYS A 48 5.52 4.74 -10.82
C CYS A 48 4.97 6.11 -10.39
N GLY A 49 5.85 7.10 -10.30
CA GLY A 49 5.50 8.49 -10.04
C GLY A 49 4.87 9.18 -11.25
N ILE A 50 4.53 10.44 -11.06
CA ILE A 50 3.96 11.27 -12.12
C ILE A 50 5.05 11.65 -13.13
N THR A 51 4.66 11.93 -14.36
CA THR A 51 5.47 12.79 -15.24
C THR A 51 5.01 14.23 -14.95
N PRO A 52 5.83 15.08 -14.31
CA PRO A 52 5.35 16.31 -13.66
C PRO A 52 5.22 17.49 -14.65
N TYR A 53 4.53 17.29 -15.77
CA TYR A 53 4.29 18.34 -16.77
C TYR A 53 2.99 19.12 -16.53
N ASP A 54 2.09 18.60 -15.70
CA ASP A 54 0.78 19.20 -15.41
C ASP A 54 0.29 18.83 -13.99
N ALA A 55 -0.83 19.42 -13.58
CA ALA A 55 -1.47 19.21 -12.30
C ALA A 55 -1.99 17.78 -12.10
N THR A 56 -2.03 17.36 -10.84
CA THR A 56 -2.61 16.08 -10.44
C THR A 56 -4.12 16.06 -10.71
N HIS A 57 -4.55 15.22 -11.65
CA HIS A 57 -5.97 14.95 -11.88
C HIS A 57 -6.46 13.72 -11.10
N MET A 58 -7.77 13.45 -11.13
CA MET A 58 -8.40 12.35 -10.38
C MET A 58 -7.87 10.96 -10.71
N GLY A 59 -7.42 10.72 -11.96
CA GLY A 59 -6.72 9.48 -12.31
C GLY A 59 -5.46 9.23 -11.46
N HIS A 60 -4.57 10.22 -11.33
CA HIS A 60 -3.39 10.12 -10.45
C HIS A 60 -3.79 9.88 -8.99
N ALA A 61 -4.78 10.64 -8.49
CA ALA A 61 -5.28 10.49 -7.13
C ALA A 61 -5.81 9.08 -6.86
N ALA A 62 -6.64 8.53 -7.76
CA ALA A 62 -7.18 7.18 -7.64
C ALA A 62 -6.08 6.11 -7.58
N THR A 63 -5.06 6.22 -8.45
CA THR A 63 -3.92 5.31 -8.45
C THR A 63 -3.17 5.34 -7.12
N TYR A 64 -2.79 6.53 -6.64
CA TYR A 64 -2.00 6.62 -5.41
C TYR A 64 -2.80 6.31 -4.15
N VAL A 65 -4.11 6.56 -4.13
CA VAL A 65 -4.99 6.13 -3.04
C VAL A 65 -5.11 4.60 -3.00
N ALA A 66 -5.19 3.92 -4.14
CA ALA A 66 -5.23 2.45 -4.16
C ALA A 66 -3.97 1.83 -3.50
N PHE A 67 -2.79 2.39 -3.79
CA PHE A 67 -1.54 1.96 -3.16
C PHE A 67 -1.38 2.46 -1.72
N ASP A 68 -2.00 3.59 -1.34
CA ASP A 68 -2.08 4.03 0.06
C ASP A 68 -2.88 3.03 0.91
N VAL A 69 -4.01 2.53 0.40
CA VAL A 69 -4.79 1.48 1.08
C VAL A 69 -3.96 0.21 1.25
N LEU A 70 -3.23 -0.20 0.21
CA LEU A 70 -2.35 -1.37 0.26
C LEU A 70 -1.29 -1.23 1.37
N GLN A 71 -0.55 -0.12 1.44
CA GLN A 71 0.45 0.06 2.49
C GLN A 71 -0.18 0.11 3.89
N ARG A 72 -1.39 0.64 4.04
CA ARG A 72 -2.10 0.67 5.33
C ARG A 72 -2.49 -0.72 5.79
N ILE A 73 -2.98 -1.57 4.89
CA ILE A 73 -3.30 -2.97 5.20
C ILE A 73 -2.04 -3.75 5.63
N TRP A 74 -0.91 -3.54 4.97
CA TRP A 74 0.35 -4.17 5.41
C TRP A 74 0.83 -3.67 6.76
N ARG A 75 0.71 -2.38 7.06
CA ARG A 75 1.04 -1.82 8.38
C ARG A 75 0.12 -2.37 9.46
N ASP A 76 -1.18 -2.47 9.18
CA ASP A 76 -2.17 -3.07 10.07
C ASP A 76 -1.88 -4.56 10.32
N SER A 77 -1.38 -5.27 9.31
CA SER A 77 -0.90 -6.65 9.42
C SER A 77 0.46 -6.81 10.12
N GLY A 78 1.05 -5.70 10.63
CA GLY A 78 2.30 -5.72 11.39
C GLY A 78 3.58 -5.69 10.56
N HIS A 79 3.50 -5.40 9.26
CA HIS A 79 4.70 -5.24 8.42
C HIS A 79 5.26 -3.82 8.49
N ASP A 80 6.59 -3.73 8.55
CA ASP A 80 7.28 -2.50 8.13
C ASP A 80 7.07 -2.32 6.62
N VAL A 81 6.84 -1.10 6.12
CA VAL A 81 6.63 -0.87 4.69
C VAL A 81 7.69 0.06 4.12
N LYS A 82 8.44 -0.43 3.13
CA LYS A 82 9.35 0.37 2.28
C LYS A 82 8.66 0.68 0.96
N TYR A 83 8.00 1.84 0.92
CA TYR A 83 7.34 2.37 -0.28
C TYR A 83 8.26 3.33 -1.01
N VAL A 84 8.51 3.08 -2.30
CA VAL A 84 9.31 3.94 -3.19
C VAL A 84 8.43 4.41 -4.37
N GLN A 85 8.54 5.70 -4.67
CA GLN A 85 7.92 6.35 -5.83
C GLN A 85 8.97 7.26 -6.48
N ASN A 86 8.99 7.29 -7.82
CA ASN A 86 9.98 8.06 -8.59
C ASN A 86 9.52 9.48 -8.94
#